data_AF-A0A954A3M8-F1
#
_entry.id   AF-A0A954A3M8-F1
#
_cell.length_a   1.000
_cell.length_b   1.000
_cell.length_c   1.000
_cell.angle_alpha   90.00
_cell.angle_beta   90.00
_cell.angle_gamma   90.00
#
_symmetry.space_group_name_H-M   'P 1'
#
loop_
_entity.id
_entity.type
_entity.pdbx_description
1 polymer ?
#
loop_
_entity_poly.entity_id
_entity_poly.type
_entity_poly.pdbx_seq_one_letter_code
_entity_poly.pdbx_strand_id
1 'polypeptide(L)'
;MFPLLPRSSRVALLLFATSLLTVSGFTLQSSGQAILSFTDASADPSSPFELILSIDAASDVGGLQVLVAFDNAALIPTDVSTSGLELEALIGPIEYAYPSYSFDPTFAPGVGQILWAAIFDTLPPFAGQFLPAGSNVTVARFEFLASPTFAGCTPIDFLGIGPTGGTFVVSRLTMPIAVTWTGGEVCSRLFRRGDVNDDSVVDIADAISLLVTLFVPGSPGLICADASDGNDDGRVDLSDSVAILNALFVAGSAPLPAPGASCGTDPTGDALGCAEGASCP
;
A
#
# COMPACT_ATOMS: atom_id res chain seq x y z
N MET A 1 61.38 2.03 -53.67
CA MET A 1 61.32 3.43 -54.10
C MET A 1 59.85 3.84 -54.07
N PHE A 2 59.48 4.71 -53.13
CA PHE A 2 58.11 5.21 -52.87
C PHE A 2 57.58 6.06 -54.06
N PRO A 3 56.24 6.19 -54.22
CA PRO A 3 55.47 7.26 -53.54
C PRO A 3 54.13 6.75 -52.95
N LEU A 4 53.76 7.02 -51.69
CA LEU A 4 53.13 8.22 -51.08
C LEU A 4 51.76 8.63 -51.66
N LEU A 5 50.77 8.65 -50.75
CA LEU A 5 49.30 8.80 -50.83
C LEU A 5 48.78 10.14 -51.42
N PRO A 6 47.45 10.27 -51.68
CA PRO A 6 46.64 11.03 -50.71
C PRO A 6 45.20 10.52 -50.43
N ARG A 7 44.66 11.05 -49.32
CA ARG A 7 43.33 10.87 -48.67
C ARG A 7 42.12 11.29 -49.54
N SER A 8 41.02 10.53 -49.43
CA SER A 8 39.69 10.95 -48.88
C SER A 8 38.48 10.33 -49.61
N SER A 9 37.43 10.08 -48.82
CA SER A 9 36.00 9.87 -49.19
C SER A 9 35.48 8.47 -49.58
N ARG A 10 35.06 7.75 -48.53
CA ARG A 10 33.79 7.01 -48.29
C ARG A 10 33.10 6.15 -49.39
N VAL A 11 32.67 4.97 -48.91
CA VAL A 11 31.46 4.14 -49.19
C VAL A 11 31.61 2.89 -50.09
N ALA A 12 31.37 1.72 -49.46
CA ALA A 12 30.56 0.54 -49.89
C ALA A 12 31.17 -0.74 -49.27
N LEU A 13 30.75 -1.19 -48.08
CA LEU A 13 29.70 -2.19 -47.83
C LEU A 13 29.83 -3.45 -48.71
N LEU A 14 30.26 -4.59 -48.12
CA LEU A 14 29.54 -5.89 -48.17
C LEU A 14 30.29 -7.01 -47.41
N LEU A 15 29.55 -7.66 -46.50
CA LEU A 15 29.59 -9.07 -46.08
C LEU A 15 30.81 -9.63 -45.32
N PHE A 16 30.65 -9.80 -44.01
CA PHE A 16 31.30 -10.87 -43.25
C PHE A 16 30.23 -11.77 -42.62
N ALA A 17 30.29 -13.06 -42.94
CA ALA A 17 29.41 -14.11 -42.44
C ALA A 17 29.65 -14.36 -40.94
N THR A 18 28.57 -14.33 -40.15
CA THR A 18 28.58 -14.79 -38.76
C THR A 18 28.11 -16.24 -38.70
N SER A 19 29.01 -17.13 -38.33
CA SER A 19 28.72 -18.53 -38.01
C SER A 19 27.85 -18.61 -36.76
N LEU A 20 26.61 -19.07 -36.91
CA LEU A 20 25.74 -19.52 -35.82
C LEU A 20 26.38 -20.74 -35.15
N LEU A 21 26.91 -20.57 -33.95
CA LEU A 21 27.06 -21.68 -33.00
C LEU A 21 25.68 -21.93 -32.37
N THR A 22 25.02 -23.00 -32.77
CA THR A 22 23.86 -23.53 -32.05
C THR A 22 24.34 -24.20 -30.77
N VAL A 23 24.22 -23.51 -29.63
CA VAL A 23 24.31 -24.15 -28.31
C VAL A 23 22.97 -24.85 -28.07
N SER A 24 23.00 -26.17 -28.14
CA SER A 24 21.85 -27.03 -27.86
C SER A 24 21.30 -26.75 -26.45
N GLY A 25 19.98 -26.57 -26.38
CA GLY A 25 19.15 -26.23 -25.22
C GLY A 25 19.69 -26.63 -23.84
N PHE A 26 20.15 -25.62 -23.11
CA PHE A 26 20.16 -25.64 -21.65
C PHE A 26 18.94 -24.80 -21.21
N THR A 27 17.80 -25.46 -21.03
CA THR A 27 16.68 -24.83 -20.32
C THR A 27 17.03 -24.83 -18.84
N LEU A 28 17.55 -23.71 -18.33
CA LEU A 28 17.62 -23.47 -16.89
C LEU A 28 16.18 -23.42 -16.38
N GLN A 29 15.70 -24.52 -15.82
CA GLN A 29 14.43 -24.57 -15.13
C GLN A 29 14.63 -23.82 -13.81
N SER A 30 14.10 -22.60 -13.69
CA SER A 30 14.14 -21.84 -12.43
C SER A 30 13.34 -22.63 -11.38
N SER A 31 14.03 -23.25 -10.42
CA SER A 31 13.37 -24.00 -9.35
C SER A 31 12.79 -23.10 -8.26
N GLY A 32 13.14 -21.81 -8.24
CA GLY A 32 12.63 -20.84 -7.28
C GLY A 32 11.56 -19.95 -7.90
N GLN A 33 10.40 -19.90 -7.25
CA GLN A 33 9.36 -18.89 -7.44
C GLN A 33 9.28 -18.04 -6.18
N ALA A 34 9.10 -16.73 -6.36
CA ALA A 34 8.77 -15.82 -5.27
C ALA A 34 7.49 -15.05 -5.62
N ILE A 35 6.59 -14.92 -4.66
CA ILE A 35 5.37 -14.13 -4.78
C ILE A 35 5.47 -12.96 -3.80
N LEU A 36 5.31 -11.75 -4.31
CA LEU A 36 5.17 -10.54 -3.49
C LEU A 36 3.70 -10.17 -3.40
N SER A 37 3.24 -9.78 -2.22
CA SER A 37 1.87 -9.33 -2.03
C SER A 37 1.80 -8.16 -1.07
N PHE A 38 0.88 -7.24 -1.35
CA PHE A 38 0.39 -6.29 -0.36
C PHE A 38 -0.90 -6.79 0.28
N THR A 39 -1.08 -6.47 1.55
CA THR A 39 -2.40 -6.55 2.19
C THR A 39 -3.28 -5.41 1.72
N ASP A 40 -4.56 -5.67 1.48
CA ASP A 40 -5.55 -4.60 1.33
C ASP A 40 -5.65 -3.81 2.65
N ALA A 41 -5.97 -2.52 2.53
CA ALA A 41 -6.14 -1.65 3.68
C ALA A 41 -7.37 -0.75 3.52
N SER A 42 -7.83 -0.23 4.65
CA SER A 42 -8.81 0.84 4.66
C SER A 42 -8.23 2.06 5.39
N ALA A 43 -8.59 3.25 4.91
CA ALA A 43 -8.05 4.48 5.46
C ALA A 43 -9.13 5.56 5.55
N ASP A 44 -9.21 6.20 6.71
CA ASP A 44 -10.05 7.36 6.93
C ASP A 44 -9.32 8.64 6.44
N PRO A 45 -10.03 9.65 5.90
CA PRO A 45 -9.40 10.87 5.42
C PRO A 45 -8.55 11.53 6.51
N SER A 46 -7.32 11.96 6.15
CA SER A 46 -6.36 12.54 7.10
C SER A 46 -5.86 11.61 8.21
N SER A 47 -6.16 10.31 8.15
CA SER A 47 -5.66 9.33 9.12
C SER A 47 -4.47 8.53 8.57
N PRO A 48 -3.50 8.17 9.43
CA PRO A 48 -2.42 7.29 9.05
C PRO A 48 -2.91 5.84 8.94
N PHE A 49 -2.31 5.09 8.01
CA PHE A 49 -2.54 3.66 7.86
C PHE A 49 -1.27 2.97 7.36
N GLU A 50 -1.25 1.65 7.44
CA GLU A 50 -0.11 0.83 7.07
C GLU A 50 -0.45 -0.22 6.01
N LEU A 51 0.52 -0.51 5.16
CA LEU A 51 0.49 -1.58 4.19
C LEU A 51 1.66 -2.51 4.43
N ILE A 52 1.38 -3.80 4.55
CA ILE A 52 2.41 -4.81 4.78
C ILE A 52 2.74 -5.50 3.46
N LEU A 53 4.02 -5.45 3.11
CA LEU A 53 4.60 -6.26 2.04
C LEU A 53 4.99 -7.62 2.60
N SER A 54 4.48 -8.67 1.98
CA SER A 54 4.80 -10.06 2.32
C SER A 54 5.43 -10.78 1.14
N ILE A 55 6.21 -11.82 1.43
CA ILE A 55 6.84 -12.68 0.43
C ILE A 55 6.57 -14.16 0.71
N ASP A 56 6.15 -14.88 -0.33
CA ASP A 56 6.23 -16.33 -0.41
C ASP A 56 7.43 -16.70 -1.27
N ALA A 57 8.42 -17.39 -0.71
CA ALA A 57 9.63 -17.78 -1.43
C ALA A 57 9.86 -19.28 -1.33
N ALA A 58 9.95 -19.96 -2.48
CA ALA A 58 10.24 -21.40 -2.56
C ALA A 58 11.71 -21.75 -2.29
N SER A 59 12.58 -20.74 -2.19
CA SER A 59 14.01 -20.87 -1.96
C SER A 59 14.53 -19.65 -1.20
N ASP A 60 15.66 -19.80 -0.52
CA ASP A 60 16.29 -18.71 0.22
C ASP A 60 16.57 -17.47 -0.66
N VAL A 61 16.34 -16.29 -0.11
CA VAL A 61 16.43 -14.99 -0.80
C VAL A 61 17.59 -14.19 -0.23
N GLY A 62 18.50 -13.73 -1.10
CA GLY A 62 19.70 -12.95 -0.74
C GLY A 62 19.56 -11.43 -0.85
N GLY A 63 18.41 -10.97 -1.33
CA GLY A 63 18.03 -9.56 -1.34
C GLY A 63 16.69 -9.38 -2.04
N LEU A 64 16.05 -8.24 -1.85
CA LEU A 64 14.79 -7.87 -2.47
C LEU A 64 14.83 -6.39 -2.82
N GLN A 65 14.31 -6.03 -4.00
CA GLN A 65 14.07 -4.64 -4.38
C GLN A 65 12.70 -4.54 -5.03
N VAL A 66 11.90 -3.57 -4.61
CA VAL A 66 10.55 -3.34 -5.14
C VAL A 66 10.36 -1.88 -5.52
N LEU A 67 9.59 -1.66 -6.58
CA LEU A 67 9.09 -0.36 -6.98
C LEU A 67 7.57 -0.38 -6.88
N VAL A 68 7.05 0.35 -5.90
CA VAL A 68 5.63 0.42 -5.59
C VAL A 68 5.07 1.67 -6.23
N ALA A 69 3.97 1.54 -6.98
CA ALA A 69 3.18 2.66 -7.45
C ALA A 69 1.90 2.83 -6.63
N PHE A 70 1.54 4.08 -6.45
CA PHE A 70 0.34 4.51 -5.72
C PHE A 70 -0.16 5.83 -6.30
N ASP A 71 -1.39 6.21 -5.98
CA ASP A 71 -1.92 7.53 -6.31
C ASP A 71 -1.43 8.56 -5.27
N ASN A 72 -0.60 9.51 -5.70
CA ASN A 72 -0.02 10.55 -4.84
C ASN A 72 -0.96 11.74 -4.54
N ALA A 73 -2.14 11.80 -5.17
CA ALA A 73 -3.21 12.72 -4.78
C ALA A 73 -4.09 12.11 -3.68
N ALA A 74 -4.17 10.78 -3.63
CA ALA A 74 -4.91 10.03 -2.63
C ALA A 74 -4.07 9.72 -1.38
N LEU A 75 -2.81 9.32 -1.55
CA LEU A 75 -1.98 8.76 -0.48
C LEU A 75 -0.65 9.50 -0.38
N ILE A 76 -0.23 9.82 0.84
CA ILE A 76 1.01 10.53 1.15
C ILE A 76 1.92 9.57 1.92
N PRO A 77 3.03 9.09 1.35
CA PRO A 77 3.92 8.18 2.08
C PRO A 77 4.62 8.92 3.22
N THR A 78 4.65 8.31 4.40
CA THR A 78 5.26 8.88 5.60
C THR A 78 6.54 8.16 6.00
N ASP A 79 6.56 6.83 5.96
CA ASP A 79 7.74 6.03 6.29
C ASP A 79 7.72 4.64 5.62
N VAL A 80 8.87 3.99 5.59
CA VAL A 80 8.98 2.55 5.27
C VAL A 80 9.91 1.90 6.28
N SER A 81 9.37 0.98 7.07
CA SER A 81 10.07 0.35 8.19
C SER A 81 10.03 -1.18 8.10
N THR A 82 10.98 -1.82 8.78
CA THR A 82 10.99 -3.28 8.99
C THR A 82 10.76 -3.65 10.45
N SER A 83 10.55 -2.65 11.31
CA SER A 83 10.49 -2.83 12.75
C SER A 83 9.32 -3.72 13.18
N GLY A 84 9.65 -4.74 13.99
CA GLY A 84 8.66 -5.66 14.54
C GLY A 84 8.06 -6.64 13.53
N LEU A 85 8.62 -6.75 12.32
CA LEU A 85 8.23 -7.75 11.31
C LEU A 85 9.03 -9.04 11.46
N GLU A 86 8.54 -10.11 10.82
CA GLU A 86 9.21 -11.43 10.83
C GLU A 86 10.61 -11.38 10.23
N LEU A 87 10.84 -10.46 9.28
CA LEU A 87 12.16 -10.26 8.68
C LEU A 87 13.26 -9.97 9.72
N GLU A 88 13.00 -9.10 10.69
CA GLU A 88 13.97 -8.78 11.77
C GLU A 88 14.24 -9.99 12.66
N ALA A 89 13.20 -10.78 12.94
CA ALA A 89 13.33 -11.99 13.75
C ALA A 89 14.14 -13.09 13.04
N LEU A 90 14.03 -13.18 11.71
CA LEU A 90 14.68 -14.23 10.92
C LEU A 90 16.14 -13.92 10.59
N ILE A 91 16.51 -12.64 10.44
CA ILE A 91 17.81 -12.26 9.86
C ILE A 91 18.63 -11.34 10.79
N GLY A 92 18.08 -10.86 11.91
CA GLY A 92 18.79 -10.00 12.87
C GLY A 92 18.79 -8.53 12.44
N PRO A 93 19.71 -7.67 12.95
CA PRO A 93 19.80 -6.27 12.55
C PRO A 93 20.25 -6.17 11.09
N ILE A 94 19.24 -6.18 10.26
CA ILE A 94 19.16 -5.80 8.86
C ILE A 94 20.02 -4.54 8.56
N GLU A 95 20.83 -4.58 7.49
CA GLU A 95 21.37 -3.38 6.85
C GLU A 95 20.57 -3.10 5.56
N TYR A 96 19.39 -2.48 5.67
CA TYR A 96 18.52 -2.10 4.52
C TYR A 96 18.17 -0.62 4.49
N ALA A 97 17.64 -0.24 3.33
CA ALA A 97 16.78 0.89 3.02
C ALA A 97 17.44 2.29 2.89
N TYR A 98 17.51 2.73 1.63
CA TYR A 98 17.28 4.13 1.27
C TYR A 98 15.87 4.21 0.69
N PRO A 99 14.83 4.64 1.45
CA PRO A 99 13.57 4.98 0.83
C PRO A 99 13.85 6.16 -0.10
N SER A 100 13.91 5.89 -1.41
CA SER A 100 13.95 6.97 -2.39
C SER A 100 12.53 7.19 -2.89
N TYR A 101 11.92 8.25 -2.41
CA TYR A 101 10.66 8.77 -2.94
C TYR A 101 10.98 9.51 -4.24
N SER A 102 10.39 9.06 -5.35
CA SER A 102 10.42 9.85 -6.59
C SER A 102 9.06 10.51 -6.75
N PHE A 103 9.02 11.81 -6.49
CA PHE A 103 7.94 12.69 -6.90
C PHE A 103 8.43 13.40 -8.14
N ASP A 104 8.28 12.78 -9.31
CA ASP A 104 8.56 13.50 -10.54
C ASP A 104 7.27 14.22 -10.97
N PRO A 105 7.22 15.57 -10.85
CA PRO A 105 6.04 16.37 -11.18
C PRO A 105 5.73 16.38 -12.68
N THR A 106 6.54 15.71 -13.52
CA THR A 106 6.23 15.44 -14.92
C THR A 106 5.42 14.16 -15.12
N PHE A 107 5.35 13.27 -14.12
CA PHE A 107 4.29 12.29 -14.08
C PHE A 107 2.96 13.01 -13.82
N ALA A 108 1.92 12.60 -14.53
CA ALA A 108 0.58 13.17 -14.35
C ALA A 108 0.14 13.05 -12.88
N PRO A 109 -0.75 13.94 -12.38
CA PRO A 109 -1.42 13.75 -11.10
C PRO A 109 -1.91 12.31 -10.95
N GLY A 110 -1.67 11.68 -9.79
CA GLY A 110 -2.05 10.29 -9.54
C GLY A 110 -0.94 9.24 -9.75
N VAL A 111 0.32 9.67 -9.87
CA VAL A 111 1.46 8.75 -10.02
C VAL A 111 2.52 9.06 -8.98
N GLY A 112 2.50 8.31 -7.88
CA GLY A 112 3.56 8.24 -6.87
C GLY A 112 4.35 6.94 -6.99
N GLN A 113 5.65 6.98 -6.67
CA GLN A 113 6.50 5.79 -6.64
C GLN A 113 7.40 5.74 -5.40
N ILE A 114 7.47 4.56 -4.77
CA ILE A 114 8.41 4.27 -3.69
C ILE A 114 9.33 3.15 -4.16
N LEU A 115 10.64 3.41 -4.16
CA LEU A 115 11.64 2.36 -4.27
C LEU A 115 12.08 1.94 -2.88
N TRP A 116 11.97 0.65 -2.58
CA TRP A 116 12.50 0.05 -1.37
C TRP A 116 13.40 -1.14 -1.72
N ALA A 117 14.51 -1.27 -1.02
CA ALA A 117 15.49 -2.31 -1.26
C ALA A 117 16.14 -2.82 0.03
N ALA A 118 16.37 -4.12 0.04
CA ALA A 118 16.98 -4.88 1.11
C ALA A 118 18.01 -5.87 0.53
N ILE A 119 19.21 -5.94 1.09
CA ILE A 119 20.27 -6.88 0.66
C ILE A 119 20.82 -7.60 1.88
N PHE A 120 20.63 -8.91 1.98
CA PHE A 120 21.04 -9.70 3.13
C PHE A 120 22.56 -9.99 3.12
N ASP A 121 23.19 -10.12 4.30
CA ASP A 121 24.60 -10.51 4.48
C ASP A 121 25.63 -9.57 3.79
N THR A 122 25.47 -8.26 3.94
CA THR A 122 26.39 -7.24 3.38
C THR A 122 27.57 -6.88 4.28
N LEU A 123 27.50 -7.19 5.58
CA LEU A 123 28.56 -6.89 6.55
C LEU A 123 29.28 -8.14 7.05
N PRO A 124 30.60 -8.06 7.28
CA PRO A 124 31.32 -9.12 7.95
C PRO A 124 30.85 -9.35 9.40
N PRO A 125 30.89 -10.61 9.92
CA PRO A 125 31.30 -11.82 9.21
C PRO A 125 30.19 -12.32 8.28
N PHE A 126 30.50 -12.52 6.99
CA PHE A 126 29.57 -13.05 6.00
C PHE A 126 29.16 -14.47 6.39
N ALA A 127 28.02 -14.60 7.06
CA ALA A 127 27.60 -15.83 7.71
C ALA A 127 26.60 -16.62 6.86
N GLY A 128 26.34 -16.18 5.62
CA GLY A 128 25.31 -16.74 4.76
C GLY A 128 23.91 -16.44 5.29
N GLN A 129 23.71 -15.19 5.76
CA GLN A 129 22.38 -14.74 6.16
C GLN A 129 21.51 -14.54 4.93
N PHE A 130 20.52 -15.41 4.76
CA PHE A 130 19.49 -15.29 3.74
C PHE A 130 18.14 -15.21 4.44
N LEU A 131 17.17 -14.60 3.77
CA LEU A 131 15.78 -14.82 4.12
C LEU A 131 15.44 -16.27 3.77
N PRO A 132 15.15 -17.16 4.74
CA PRO A 132 14.86 -18.56 4.44
C PRO A 132 13.61 -18.69 3.57
N ALA A 133 13.54 -19.77 2.80
CA ALA A 133 12.30 -20.17 2.14
C ALA A 133 11.14 -20.22 3.14
N GLY A 134 10.00 -19.68 2.75
CA GLY A 134 8.88 -19.47 3.66
C GLY A 134 7.64 -18.98 2.91
N SER A 135 6.52 -18.95 3.63
CA SER A 135 5.26 -18.47 3.11
C SER A 135 4.76 -17.31 3.95
N ASN A 136 4.23 -16.28 3.29
CA ASN A 136 3.67 -15.08 3.88
C ASN A 136 4.61 -14.39 4.89
N VAL A 137 5.90 -14.34 4.60
CA VAL A 137 6.87 -13.69 5.49
C VAL A 137 6.74 -12.18 5.33
N THR A 138 6.47 -11.47 6.42
CA THR A 138 6.36 -10.00 6.42
C THR A 138 7.74 -9.34 6.32
N VAL A 139 7.95 -8.50 5.30
CA VAL A 139 9.28 -7.96 4.95
C VAL A 139 9.41 -6.44 5.00
N ALA A 140 8.33 -5.71 4.79
CA ALA A 140 8.33 -4.25 4.93
C ALA A 140 6.94 -3.73 5.30
N ARG A 141 6.92 -2.67 6.10
CA ARG A 141 5.75 -1.89 6.47
C ARG A 141 5.87 -0.54 5.79
N PHE A 142 4.93 -0.22 4.92
CA PHE A 142 4.82 1.09 4.30
C PHE A 142 3.75 1.88 5.06
N GLU A 143 4.14 3.01 5.61
CA GLU A 143 3.25 3.91 6.33
C GLU A 143 2.83 5.04 5.39
N PHE A 144 1.53 5.30 5.39
CA PHE A 144 0.91 6.35 4.58
C PHE A 144 -0.01 7.20 5.44
N LEU A 145 -0.23 8.42 4.98
CA LEU A 145 -1.30 9.30 5.40
C LEU A 145 -2.29 9.42 4.24
N ALA A 146 -3.57 9.14 4.48
CA ALA A 146 -4.61 9.39 3.48
C ALA A 146 -4.83 10.91 3.31
N SER A 147 -5.01 11.34 2.06
CA SER A 147 -5.33 12.72 1.73
C SER A 147 -6.63 13.16 2.41
N PRO A 148 -6.78 14.45 2.79
CA PRO A 148 -8.02 14.95 3.39
C PRO A 148 -9.25 14.82 2.49
N THR A 149 -9.05 14.62 1.18
CA THR A 149 -10.13 14.42 0.20
C THR A 149 -10.16 12.98 -0.31
N PHE A 150 -9.52 12.05 0.38
CA PHE A 150 -9.46 10.65 -0.05
C PHE A 150 -10.86 10.03 0.00
N ALA A 151 -11.30 9.49 -1.14
CA ALA A 151 -12.59 8.83 -1.27
C ALA A 151 -12.53 7.75 -2.35
N GLY A 152 -13.25 6.65 -2.12
CA GLY A 152 -13.26 5.48 -2.98
C GLY A 152 -12.03 4.59 -2.75
N CYS A 153 -11.70 3.78 -3.76
CA CYS A 153 -10.58 2.86 -3.71
C CYS A 153 -9.47 3.30 -4.66
N THR A 154 -8.23 3.15 -4.23
CA THR A 154 -7.03 3.38 -5.03
C THR A 154 -6.11 2.16 -4.97
N PRO A 155 -5.61 1.68 -6.12
CA PRO A 155 -4.74 0.52 -6.14
C PRO A 155 -3.32 0.86 -5.66
N ILE A 156 -2.70 -0.12 -5.03
CA ILE A 156 -1.27 -0.20 -4.76
C ILE A 156 -0.72 -1.29 -5.64
N ASP A 157 0.09 -0.93 -6.63
CA ASP A 157 0.60 -1.90 -7.60
C ASP A 157 2.13 -1.93 -7.60
N PHE A 158 2.66 -3.04 -8.09
CA PHE A 158 4.07 -3.15 -8.41
C PHE A 158 4.25 -2.75 -9.85
N LEU A 159 5.04 -1.72 -10.09
CA LEU A 159 5.46 -1.43 -11.45
C LEU A 159 6.46 -2.49 -11.86
N GLY A 160 6.01 -3.37 -12.76
CA GLY A 160 6.86 -4.36 -13.40
C GLY A 160 8.14 -3.71 -13.92
N ILE A 161 9.27 -4.37 -13.67
CA ILE A 161 10.59 -3.89 -14.03
C ILE A 161 10.77 -4.03 -15.55
N GLY A 162 10.25 -3.06 -16.30
CA GLY A 162 10.48 -2.89 -17.73
C GLY A 162 11.83 -2.22 -18.02
N PRO A 163 12.30 -2.22 -19.29
CA PRO A 163 13.69 -1.94 -19.68
C PRO A 163 14.19 -0.49 -19.46
N THR A 164 13.46 0.33 -18.71
CA THR A 164 13.87 1.69 -18.31
C THR A 164 13.93 1.80 -16.79
N GLY A 165 14.95 1.19 -16.19
CA GLY A 165 15.50 1.62 -14.90
C GLY A 165 14.96 0.91 -13.65
N GLY A 166 15.64 -0.16 -13.24
CA GLY A 166 15.49 -0.78 -11.92
C GLY A 166 16.09 -2.18 -11.86
N THR A 167 17.41 -2.33 -11.74
CA THR A 167 18.04 -3.66 -11.63
C THR A 167 17.67 -4.36 -10.32
N PHE A 168 16.88 -5.43 -10.39
CA PHE A 168 16.63 -6.37 -9.29
C PHE A 168 17.86 -7.27 -9.07
N VAL A 169 18.50 -7.20 -7.90
CA VAL A 169 19.62 -8.07 -7.53
C VAL A 169 19.19 -9.02 -6.42
N VAL A 170 18.81 -10.24 -6.78
CA VAL A 170 18.69 -11.34 -5.82
C VAL A 170 19.92 -12.21 -5.96
N SER A 171 20.84 -12.07 -4.99
CA SER A 171 22.02 -12.93 -4.79
C SER A 171 23.15 -12.85 -5.84
N ARG A 172 24.33 -13.32 -5.43
CA ARG A 172 25.62 -13.28 -6.18
C ARG A 172 25.81 -14.44 -7.17
N LEU A 173 24.82 -15.31 -7.38
CA LEU A 173 24.86 -16.39 -8.39
C LEU A 173 23.55 -16.46 -9.16
N THR A 174 23.64 -16.27 -10.47
CA THR A 174 22.54 -16.03 -11.41
C THR A 174 21.71 -17.30 -11.67
N MET A 175 20.62 -17.48 -10.94
CA MET A 175 19.40 -18.06 -11.51
C MET A 175 18.29 -17.02 -11.38
N PRO A 176 17.61 -16.64 -12.47
CA PRO A 176 16.43 -15.78 -12.34
C PRO A 176 15.36 -16.58 -11.58
N ILE A 177 15.06 -16.19 -10.35
CA ILE A 177 13.80 -16.58 -9.70
C ILE A 177 12.68 -15.91 -10.48
N ALA A 178 11.65 -16.67 -10.84
CA ALA A 178 10.43 -16.08 -11.40
C ALA A 178 9.70 -15.38 -10.25
N VAL A 179 9.53 -14.06 -10.36
CA VAL A 179 8.77 -13.25 -9.41
C VAL A 179 7.40 -12.97 -10.00
N THR A 180 6.35 -13.31 -9.26
CA THR A 180 4.98 -12.84 -9.51
C THR A 180 4.56 -11.92 -8.38
N TRP A 181 3.60 -11.04 -8.62
CA TRP A 181 3.13 -10.11 -7.62
C TRP A 181 1.62 -9.96 -7.63
N THR A 182 1.08 -9.62 -6.47
CA THR A 182 -0.31 -9.25 -6.27
C THR A 182 -0.31 -7.90 -5.58
N GLY A 183 -0.79 -6.86 -6.27
CA GLY A 183 -1.00 -5.54 -5.67
C GLY A 183 -2.00 -5.60 -4.52
N GLY A 184 -2.15 -4.49 -3.81
CA GLY A 184 -3.20 -4.28 -2.82
C GLY A 184 -4.16 -3.19 -3.27
N GLU A 185 -5.23 -3.02 -2.53
CA GLU A 185 -6.15 -1.89 -2.69
C GLU A 185 -6.30 -1.16 -1.35
N VAL A 186 -6.31 0.17 -1.41
CA VAL A 186 -6.65 1.02 -0.27
C VAL A 186 -8.00 1.65 -0.54
N CYS A 187 -8.97 1.41 0.33
CA CYS A 187 -10.31 1.97 0.21
C CYS A 187 -10.63 2.93 1.37
N SER A 188 -11.31 4.03 1.07
CA SER A 188 -11.93 4.85 2.11
C SER A 188 -13.07 4.09 2.78
N ARG A 189 -13.20 4.19 4.11
CA ARG A 189 -14.40 3.67 4.79
C ARG A 189 -15.58 4.59 4.48
N LEU A 190 -16.67 3.98 4.03
CA LEU A 190 -17.94 4.67 3.86
C LEU A 190 -18.77 4.41 5.10
N PHE A 191 -19.48 5.45 5.53
CA PHE A 191 -20.47 5.34 6.57
C PHE A 191 -21.61 6.32 6.34
N ARG A 192 -22.66 6.16 7.12
CA ARG A 192 -23.76 7.10 7.19
C ARG A 192 -23.81 7.73 8.58
N ARG A 193 -23.62 9.04 8.66
CA ARG A 193 -23.62 9.76 9.95
C ARG A 193 -24.99 9.61 10.61
N GLY A 194 -25.00 9.14 11.86
CA GLY A 194 -26.18 8.82 12.63
C GLY A 194 -26.66 7.37 12.56
N ASP A 195 -26.05 6.50 11.75
CA ASP A 195 -26.34 5.05 11.68
C ASP A 195 -25.39 4.31 12.63
N VAL A 196 -25.76 4.26 13.90
CA VAL A 196 -24.92 3.80 15.01
C VAL A 196 -24.96 2.27 15.12
N ASN A 197 -26.11 1.68 14.80
CA ASN A 197 -26.31 0.24 14.89
C ASN A 197 -25.97 -0.51 13.59
N ASP A 198 -25.52 0.22 12.56
CA ASP A 198 -25.04 -0.30 11.28
C ASP A 198 -26.11 -1.06 10.48
N ASP A 199 -27.37 -0.61 10.54
CA ASP A 199 -28.50 -1.27 9.88
C ASP A 199 -28.95 -0.57 8.57
N SER A 200 -28.18 0.42 8.10
CA SER A 200 -28.41 1.29 6.92
C SER A 200 -29.55 2.31 7.08
N VAL A 201 -30.20 2.37 8.24
CA VAL A 201 -31.36 3.24 8.51
C VAL A 201 -31.11 4.11 9.74
N VAL A 202 -30.96 5.42 9.52
CA VAL A 202 -30.95 6.39 10.63
C VAL A 202 -32.35 6.56 11.21
N ASP A 203 -32.58 6.01 12.40
CA ASP A 203 -33.81 6.11 13.18
C ASP A 203 -33.58 6.22 14.71
N ILE A 204 -34.63 5.99 15.51
CA ILE A 204 -34.54 6.12 16.97
C ILE A 204 -33.66 5.03 17.62
N ALA A 205 -33.51 3.88 16.98
CA ALA A 205 -32.67 2.79 17.44
C ALA A 205 -31.20 3.20 17.50
N ASP A 206 -30.74 4.10 16.63
CA ASP A 206 -29.38 4.62 16.65
C ASP A 206 -29.07 5.42 17.90
N ALA A 207 -29.95 6.38 18.23
CA ALA A 207 -29.82 7.19 19.43
C ALA A 207 -29.85 6.30 20.69
N ILE A 208 -30.70 5.27 20.71
CA ILE A 208 -30.74 4.31 21.82
C ILE A 208 -29.45 3.48 21.88
N SER A 209 -28.96 3.00 20.74
CA SER A 209 -27.75 2.19 20.65
C SER A 209 -26.53 2.96 21.14
N LEU A 210 -26.41 4.24 20.75
CA LEU A 210 -25.36 5.12 21.24
C LEU A 210 -25.39 5.30 22.76
N LEU A 211 -26.57 5.59 23.32
CA LEU A 211 -26.74 5.72 24.77
C LEU A 211 -26.41 4.42 25.52
N VAL A 212 -26.77 3.27 24.95
CA VAL A 212 -26.42 1.96 25.50
C VAL A 212 -24.91 1.77 25.51
N THR A 213 -24.22 2.09 24.41
CA THR A 213 -22.77 1.98 24.32
C THR A 213 -22.06 2.91 25.32
N LEU A 214 -22.56 4.15 25.51
CA LEU A 214 -21.96 5.12 26.41
C LEU A 214 -22.18 4.83 27.91
N PHE A 215 -23.36 4.33 28.29
CA PHE A 215 -23.77 4.28 29.71
C PHE A 215 -24.00 2.89 30.28
N VAL A 216 -24.07 1.84 29.47
CA VAL A 216 -24.27 0.46 29.95
C VAL A 216 -22.93 -0.28 30.01
N PRO A 217 -22.43 -0.62 31.20
CA PRO A 217 -21.17 -1.38 31.31
C PRO A 217 -21.28 -2.75 30.62
N GLY A 218 -20.31 -3.07 29.78
CA GLY A 218 -20.26 -4.35 29.04
C GLY A 218 -21.14 -4.42 27.81
N SER A 219 -21.71 -3.29 27.35
CA SER A 219 -22.30 -3.18 26.02
C SER A 219 -21.26 -3.43 24.91
N PRO A 220 -21.69 -3.83 23.71
CA PRO A 220 -20.83 -3.83 22.54
C PRO A 220 -20.24 -2.44 22.30
N GLY A 221 -18.98 -2.37 21.85
CA GLY A 221 -18.36 -1.11 21.44
C GLY A 221 -19.04 -0.51 20.20
N LEU A 222 -18.66 0.71 19.84
CA LEU A 222 -19.13 1.36 18.62
C LEU A 222 -18.63 0.59 17.38
N ILE A 223 -19.51 0.37 16.41
CA ILE A 223 -19.16 -0.26 15.13
C ILE A 223 -18.35 0.73 14.28
N CYS A 224 -18.87 1.95 14.13
CA CYS A 224 -18.14 3.08 13.59
C CYS A 224 -18.26 4.29 14.52
N ALA A 225 -17.11 4.88 14.87
CA ALA A 225 -17.08 6.09 15.70
C ALA A 225 -17.60 7.31 14.92
N ASP A 226 -17.25 7.46 13.64
CA ASP A 226 -17.72 8.58 12.80
C ASP A 226 -19.24 8.56 12.59
N ALA A 227 -19.82 7.36 12.45
CA ALA A 227 -21.27 7.22 12.35
C ALA A 227 -21.97 7.61 13.66
N SER A 228 -21.26 7.49 14.79
CA SER A 228 -21.74 7.80 16.13
C SER A 228 -21.52 9.26 16.55
N ASP A 229 -20.62 9.97 15.88
CA ASP A 229 -20.44 11.42 16.00
C ASP A 229 -21.51 12.13 15.16
N GLY A 230 -22.72 12.23 15.73
CA GLY A 230 -23.89 12.79 15.07
C GLY A 230 -23.81 14.31 14.90
N ASN A 231 -23.01 15.00 15.71
CA ASN A 231 -22.86 16.44 15.65
C ASN A 231 -21.60 16.92 14.88
N ASP A 232 -20.71 15.97 14.53
CA ASP A 232 -19.47 16.17 13.78
C ASP A 232 -18.48 17.10 14.50
N ASP A 233 -18.28 16.87 15.81
CA ASP A 233 -17.37 17.65 16.66
C ASP A 233 -16.06 16.91 17.05
N GLY A 234 -15.88 15.70 16.52
CA GLY A 234 -14.73 14.83 16.73
C GLY A 234 -14.75 14.09 18.07
N ARG A 235 -15.93 13.97 18.70
CA ARG A 235 -16.14 13.24 19.95
C ARG A 235 -17.46 12.50 19.92
N VAL A 236 -17.46 11.33 20.54
CA VAL A 236 -18.69 10.56 20.73
C VAL A 236 -19.16 10.70 22.17
N ASP A 237 -20.24 11.46 22.38
CA ASP A 237 -20.87 11.71 23.67
C ASP A 237 -22.41 11.84 23.60
N LEU A 238 -23.03 12.36 24.67
CA LEU A 238 -24.48 12.50 24.77
C LEU A 238 -25.06 13.47 23.73
N SER A 239 -24.28 14.46 23.30
CA SER A 239 -24.72 15.49 22.37
C SER A 239 -25.02 14.93 20.97
N ASP A 240 -24.36 13.84 20.59
CA ASP A 240 -24.61 13.12 19.34
C ASP A 240 -25.97 12.46 19.30
N SER A 241 -26.36 11.81 20.41
CA SER A 241 -27.69 11.23 20.56
C SER A 241 -28.76 12.34 20.45
N VAL A 242 -28.47 13.53 20.98
CA VAL A 242 -29.36 14.69 20.87
C VAL A 242 -29.40 15.20 19.42
N ALA A 243 -28.27 15.24 18.70
CA ALA A 243 -28.22 15.63 17.30
C ALA A 243 -29.04 14.70 16.41
N ILE A 244 -28.91 13.38 16.58
CA ILE A 244 -29.69 12.36 15.87
C ILE A 244 -31.18 12.55 16.15
N LEU A 245 -31.59 12.63 17.42
CA LEU A 245 -33.01 12.80 17.78
C LEU A 245 -33.59 14.13 17.27
N ASN A 246 -32.80 15.20 17.29
CA ASN A 246 -33.22 16.49 16.73
C ASN A 246 -33.47 16.35 15.23
N ALA A 247 -32.54 15.77 14.48
CA ALA A 247 -32.67 15.56 13.04
C ALA A 247 -33.89 14.70 12.67
N LEU A 248 -34.29 13.75 13.53
CA LEU A 248 -35.44 12.86 13.30
C LEU A 248 -36.80 13.49 13.65
N PHE A 249 -36.88 14.24 14.76
CA PHE A 249 -38.17 14.60 15.36
C PHE A 249 -38.45 16.10 15.46
N VAL A 250 -37.43 16.96 15.36
CA VAL A 250 -37.61 18.41 15.50
C VAL A 250 -37.83 19.04 14.14
N ALA A 251 -39.08 19.42 13.86
CA ALA A 251 -39.43 20.09 12.61
C ALA A 251 -38.60 21.37 12.41
N GLY A 252 -37.85 21.43 11.30
CA GLY A 252 -37.01 22.57 10.94
C GLY A 252 -35.61 22.57 11.56
N SER A 253 -35.20 21.51 12.26
CA SER A 253 -33.79 21.32 12.62
C SER A 253 -32.93 21.13 11.36
N ALA A 254 -31.64 21.43 11.49
CA ALA A 254 -30.68 21.05 10.47
C ALA A 254 -30.64 19.52 10.32
N PRO A 255 -30.45 18.98 9.10
CA PRO A 255 -30.10 17.58 8.94
C PRO A 255 -28.73 17.30 9.59
N LEU A 256 -28.45 16.03 9.84
CA LEU A 256 -27.11 15.61 10.28
C LEU A 256 -26.04 16.09 9.28
N PRO A 257 -24.85 16.49 9.77
CA PRO A 257 -23.71 16.79 8.90
C PRO A 257 -23.41 15.65 7.93
N ALA A 258 -22.75 15.95 6.82
CA ALA A 258 -22.36 14.90 5.89
C ALA A 258 -21.37 13.93 6.59
N PRO A 259 -21.46 12.61 6.35
CA PRO A 259 -22.36 11.90 5.43
C PRO A 259 -23.68 11.39 6.05
N GLY A 260 -24.59 12.26 6.54
CA GLY A 260 -25.86 11.83 7.16
C GLY A 260 -27.03 11.50 6.20
N ALA A 261 -27.07 12.12 5.02
CA ALA A 261 -28.15 11.92 4.04
C ALA A 261 -27.95 10.68 3.17
N SER A 262 -26.69 10.34 2.90
CA SER A 262 -26.25 9.21 2.08
C SER A 262 -24.89 8.76 2.59
N CYS A 263 -24.54 7.51 2.32
CA CYS A 263 -23.20 7.03 2.60
C CYS A 263 -22.12 7.89 1.93
N GLY A 264 -21.03 8.09 2.65
CA GLY A 264 -19.90 8.88 2.20
C GLY A 264 -18.72 8.75 3.15
N THR A 265 -17.64 9.42 2.80
CA THR A 265 -16.49 9.61 3.69
C THR A 265 -16.73 10.76 4.64
N ASP A 266 -15.96 10.81 5.72
CA ASP A 266 -15.96 11.98 6.60
C ASP A 266 -15.33 13.19 5.86
N PRO A 267 -16.07 14.29 5.61
CA PRO A 267 -15.50 15.50 5.03
C PRO A 267 -14.61 16.29 6.02
N THR A 268 -14.71 15.98 7.30
CA THR A 268 -14.10 16.66 8.46
C THR A 268 -13.18 15.68 9.16
N GLY A 269 -12.10 15.28 8.46
CA GLY A 269 -11.15 14.31 9.00
C GLY A 269 -10.65 14.67 10.40
N ASP A 270 -10.85 13.73 11.33
CA ASP A 270 -10.46 13.82 12.72
C ASP A 270 -9.80 12.51 13.21
N ALA A 271 -9.82 12.22 14.51
CA ALA A 271 -9.19 11.03 15.08
C ALA A 271 -10.17 9.85 15.25
N LEU A 272 -11.44 10.04 14.93
CA LEU A 272 -12.46 9.01 14.85
C LEU A 272 -12.31 8.26 13.52
N GLY A 273 -12.86 7.05 13.47
CA GLY A 273 -12.79 6.20 12.30
C GLY A 273 -13.77 5.02 12.40
N CYS A 274 -14.01 4.36 11.26
CA CYS A 274 -14.82 3.14 11.20
C CYS A 274 -13.94 1.87 11.12
N ALA A 275 -13.64 1.21 12.24
CA ALA A 275 -12.68 0.09 12.27
C ALA A 275 -12.94 -1.04 11.24
N GLU A 276 -14.21 -1.38 10.94
CA GLU A 276 -14.56 -2.43 9.96
C GLU A 276 -15.31 -1.91 8.72
N GLY A 277 -15.42 -0.58 8.55
CA GLY A 277 -16.36 0.01 7.60
C GLY A 277 -17.82 -0.18 8.05
N ALA A 278 -18.68 0.78 7.75
CA ALA A 278 -20.10 0.66 8.05
C ALA A 278 -20.85 0.10 6.82
N SER A 279 -21.93 -0.62 7.07
CA SER A 279 -22.89 -1.14 6.12
C SER A 279 -23.47 -0.02 5.26
N CYS A 280 -22.82 0.21 4.13
CA CYS A 280 -23.21 1.20 3.13
C CYS A 280 -23.65 0.50 1.84
N PRO A 281 -24.94 0.58 1.45
CA PRO A 281 -25.46 -0.05 0.24
C PRO A 281 -25.06 0.66 -1.07
#